data_AF-A0AAN7FX73-F1
#
_entry.id   AF-A0AAN7FX73-F1
#
_cell.length_a   1.000
_cell.length_b   1.000
_cell.length_c   1.000
_cell.angle_alpha   90.00
_cell.angle_beta   90.00
_cell.angle_gamma   90.00
#
_symmetry.space_group_name_H-M   'P 1'
#
loop_
_entity.id
_entity.type
_entity.pdbx_description
1 polymer ?
#
loop_
_entity_poly.entity_id
_entity_poly.type
_entity_poly.pdbx_seq_one_letter_code
_entity_poly.pdbx_strand_id
1 'polypeptide(L)'
;MFNSDLEIARYEGAAIRTVSGIRGQVKKAAKEELGNQPKKKGGKPREGIARCTFEDKIKMSDIVFMRAWASVEVPRFYNPLTTALQPRDQTWQGMKTVAELRREHNLAIPFNKDSLYKPIERKPKKFNPLVIPKSLQAALPFVTKSKDTPSRKRPLLENRRPAVVMEPDERKVHALVQHLQLIRSEKV
;
A
#
# COMPACT_ATOMS: atom_id res chain seq x y z
N MET A 1 5.16 0.08 -14.54
CA MET A 1 4.45 -1.13 -15.04
C MET A 1 4.71 -1.28 -16.53
N PHE A 2 4.53 -0.22 -17.32
CA PHE A 2 4.87 -0.17 -18.74
C PHE A 2 6.07 0.75 -18.97
N ASN A 3 6.79 0.54 -20.07
CA ASN A 3 7.90 1.38 -20.49
C ASN A 3 7.49 2.37 -21.61
N SER A 4 6.47 2.03 -22.41
CA SER A 4 6.03 2.83 -23.56
C SER A 4 4.50 2.90 -23.69
N ASP A 5 4.02 3.91 -24.42
CA ASP A 5 2.59 4.07 -24.70
C ASP A 5 2.05 2.99 -25.65
N LEU A 6 2.92 2.43 -26.51
CA LEU A 6 2.59 1.30 -27.39
C LEU A 6 2.30 0.03 -26.59
N GLU A 7 3.05 -0.22 -25.51
CA GLU A 7 2.74 -1.32 -24.59
C GLU A 7 1.38 -1.11 -23.93
N ILE A 8 1.05 0.11 -23.53
CA ILE A 8 -0.25 0.41 -22.91
C ILE A 8 -1.39 0.17 -23.89
N ALA A 9 -1.23 0.56 -25.16
CA ALA A 9 -2.23 0.31 -26.20
C ALA A 9 -2.49 -1.20 -26.39
N ARG A 10 -1.44 -2.03 -26.30
CA ARG A 10 -1.59 -3.49 -26.37
C ARG A 10 -2.37 -4.07 -25.18
N TYR A 11 -2.23 -3.47 -24.00
CA TYR A 11 -2.90 -3.89 -22.77
C TYR A 11 -4.12 -3.01 -22.41
N GLU A 12 -4.67 -2.28 -23.38
CA GLU A 12 -5.90 -1.53 -23.17
C GLU A 12 -7.05 -2.49 -22.87
N GLY A 13 -7.84 -2.17 -21.85
CA GLY A 13 -8.91 -3.05 -21.38
C GLY A 13 -8.45 -4.20 -20.49
N ALA A 14 -7.14 -4.37 -20.25
CA ALA A 14 -6.63 -5.43 -19.38
C ALA A 14 -7.09 -5.25 -17.92
N ALA A 15 -7.38 -6.38 -17.27
CA ALA A 15 -7.76 -6.42 -15.86
C ALA A 15 -6.54 -6.28 -14.96
N ILE A 16 -6.63 -5.38 -13.98
CA ILE A 16 -5.60 -5.10 -12.98
C ILE A 16 -6.19 -5.22 -11.58
N ARG A 17 -5.32 -5.45 -10.59
CA ARG A 17 -5.73 -5.56 -9.19
C ARG A 17 -4.71 -4.89 -8.28
N THR A 18 -5.17 -4.34 -7.17
CA THR A 18 -4.28 -3.87 -6.10
C THR A 18 -3.99 -4.97 -5.08
N VAL A 19 -2.90 -4.84 -4.31
CA VAL A 19 -2.62 -5.71 -3.17
C VAL A 19 -3.75 -5.66 -2.12
N SER A 20 -4.44 -4.51 -2.02
CA SER A 20 -5.65 -4.34 -1.18
C SER A 20 -6.90 -5.05 -1.75
N GLY A 21 -6.81 -5.68 -2.93
CA GLY A 21 -7.86 -6.52 -3.51
C GLY A 21 -8.82 -5.81 -4.46
N ILE A 22 -8.71 -4.49 -4.64
CA ILE A 22 -9.57 -3.67 -5.49
C ILE A 22 -9.31 -4.01 -6.96
N ARG A 23 -10.37 -4.32 -7.72
CA ARG A 23 -10.27 -4.62 -9.15
C ARG A 23 -10.28 -3.33 -9.96
N GLY A 24 -9.63 -3.37 -11.12
CA GLY A 24 -9.61 -2.25 -12.04
C GLY A 24 -9.32 -2.68 -13.47
N GLN A 25 -9.30 -1.69 -14.35
CA GLN A 25 -9.06 -1.86 -15.77
C GLN A 25 -8.14 -0.76 -16.31
N VAL A 26 -7.20 -1.13 -17.17
CA VAL A 26 -6.39 -0.17 -17.94
C VAL A 26 -7.28 0.46 -19.01
N LYS A 27 -7.31 1.80 -19.09
CA LYS A 27 -8.18 2.53 -20.02
C LYS A 27 -7.45 3.15 -21.20
N LYS A 28 -6.34 3.86 -20.98
CA LYS A 28 -5.58 4.48 -22.07
C LYS A 28 -4.20 4.92 -21.61
N ALA A 29 -3.29 5.14 -22.54
CA ALA A 29 -2.07 5.89 -22.27
C ALA A 29 -2.42 7.31 -21.81
N ALA A 30 -1.73 7.77 -20.77
CA ALA A 30 -1.87 9.09 -20.21
C ALA A 30 -0.56 9.84 -20.35
N LYS A 31 -0.66 11.13 -20.64
CA LYS A 31 0.48 12.04 -20.57
C LYS A 31 0.76 12.36 -19.11
N GLU A 32 1.96 12.85 -18.82
CA GLU A 32 2.39 13.31 -17.49
C GLU A 32 1.63 14.60 -17.08
N GLU A 33 0.32 14.48 -16.89
CA GLU A 33 -0.54 15.56 -16.43
C GLU A 33 -1.02 15.22 -15.02
N LEU A 34 -0.53 16.00 -14.05
CA LEU A 34 -0.97 15.92 -12.66
C LEU A 34 -2.27 16.73 -12.53
N GLY A 35 -3.40 16.14 -12.93
CA GLY A 35 -4.72 16.79 -12.97
C GLY A 35 -5.02 17.50 -14.30
N ASN A 36 -6.12 18.27 -14.36
CA ASN A 36 -6.57 19.00 -15.55
C ASN A 36 -5.68 20.21 -15.91
N GLN A 37 -4.42 20.24 -15.49
CA GLN A 37 -3.48 21.32 -15.80
C GLN A 37 -2.20 20.77 -16.42
N PRO A 38 -1.84 21.22 -17.64
CA PRO A 38 -0.58 20.84 -18.26
C PRO A 38 0.59 21.42 -17.47
N LYS A 39 1.49 20.56 -16.96
CA LYS A 39 2.74 21.04 -16.35
C LYS A 39 3.71 21.52 -17.43
N LYS A 40 4.35 22.64 -17.10
CA LYS A 40 5.33 23.48 -17.82
C LYS A 40 6.15 22.80 -18.93
N LYS A 41 6.17 23.50 -20.06
CA LYS A 41 7.05 23.39 -21.23
C LYS A 41 8.50 23.07 -20.86
N GLY A 42 9.05 21.95 -21.33
CA GLY A 42 10.50 21.74 -21.44
C GLY A 42 11.05 20.35 -21.08
N GLY A 43 10.28 19.49 -20.41
CA GLY A 43 10.70 18.12 -20.09
C GLY A 43 10.40 17.13 -21.22
N LYS A 44 11.25 16.10 -21.40
CA LYS A 44 10.89 14.94 -22.22
C LYS A 44 9.63 14.30 -21.64
N PRO A 45 8.60 13.98 -22.46
CA PRO A 45 7.39 13.34 -21.97
C PRO A 45 7.74 12.00 -21.33
N ARG A 46 7.27 11.77 -20.12
CA ARG A 46 7.46 10.49 -19.44
C ARG A 46 6.43 9.49 -19.97
N GLU A 47 6.91 8.57 -20.81
CA GLU A 47 6.10 7.51 -21.44
C GLU A 47 5.82 6.37 -20.46
N GLY A 48 4.80 5.53 -20.76
CA GLY A 48 4.48 4.36 -19.94
C GLY A 48 3.58 4.65 -18.73
N ILE A 49 2.95 5.82 -18.70
CA ILE A 49 1.92 6.17 -17.70
C ILE A 49 0.54 5.77 -18.23
N ALA A 50 -0.16 4.91 -17.50
CA ALA A 50 -1.49 4.45 -17.88
C ALA A 50 -2.57 5.11 -17.01
N ARG A 51 -3.68 5.52 -17.64
CA ARG A 51 -4.92 5.85 -16.93
C ARG A 51 -5.69 4.57 -16.69
N CYS A 52 -6.04 4.31 -15.44
CA CYS A 52 -6.79 3.15 -15.01
C CYS A 52 -8.06 3.56 -14.25
N THR A 53 -9.09 2.71 -14.32
CA THR A 53 -10.31 2.84 -13.51
C THR A 53 -10.36 1.72 -12.50
N PHE A 54 -10.79 2.02 -11.27
CA PHE A 54 -10.90 1.06 -10.17
C PHE A 54 -12.30 1.11 -9.57
N GLU A 55 -12.70 0.03 -8.90
CA GLU A 55 -14.00 -0.09 -8.21
C GLU A 55 -14.14 0.90 -7.05
N ASP A 56 -13.05 1.15 -6.33
CA ASP A 56 -12.99 2.09 -5.21
C ASP A 56 -11.68 2.90 -5.28
N LYS A 57 -11.60 3.96 -4.48
CA LYS A 57 -10.45 4.83 -4.37
C LYS A 57 -9.26 4.08 -3.76
N ILE A 58 -8.26 3.82 -4.60
CA ILE A 58 -6.98 3.25 -4.18
C ILE A 58 -6.15 4.25 -3.36
N LYS A 59 -5.20 3.74 -2.58
CA LYS A 59 -4.23 4.57 -1.85
C LYS A 59 -2.91 4.66 -2.59
N MET A 60 -2.18 5.74 -2.35
CA MET A 60 -0.81 5.90 -2.90
C MET A 60 0.19 4.86 -2.37
N SER A 61 -0.11 4.22 -1.25
CA SER A 61 0.68 3.13 -0.69
C SER A 61 0.41 1.78 -1.35
N ASP A 62 -0.66 1.64 -2.14
CA ASP A 62 -1.02 0.37 -2.77
C ASP A 62 -0.09 0.08 -3.96
N ILE A 63 0.22 -1.20 -4.14
CA ILE A 63 0.90 -1.70 -5.34
C ILE A 63 -0.17 -2.23 -6.29
N VAL A 64 -0.17 -1.71 -7.52
CA VAL A 64 -1.02 -2.18 -8.62
C VAL A 64 -0.26 -3.22 -9.42
N PHE A 65 -0.86 -4.38 -9.65
CA PHE A 65 -0.27 -5.44 -10.46
C PHE A 65 -1.27 -5.97 -11.50
N MET A 66 -0.71 -6.56 -12.55
CA MET A 66 -1.45 -7.21 -13.63
C MET A 66 -1.02 -8.66 -13.65
N ARG A 67 -1.97 -9.59 -13.65
CA ARG A 67 -1.68 -11.02 -13.76
C ARG A 67 -1.68 -11.38 -15.24
N ALA A 68 -0.55 -11.87 -15.72
CA ALA A 68 -0.37 -12.33 -17.10
C ALA A 68 0.20 -13.75 -17.10
N TRP A 69 -0.06 -14.48 -18.18
CA TRP A 69 0.50 -15.81 -18.42
C TRP A 69 1.56 -15.70 -19.51
N ALA A 70 2.74 -16.24 -19.25
CA ALA A 70 3.82 -16.32 -20.23
C ALA A 70 4.04 -17.79 -20.61
N SER A 71 4.15 -18.06 -21.90
CA SER A 71 4.54 -19.38 -22.40
C SER A 71 6.03 -19.58 -22.14
N VAL A 72 6.38 -20.70 -21.49
CA VAL A 72 7.76 -21.09 -21.24
C VAL A 72 8.08 -22.30 -22.10
N GLU A 73 9.10 -22.20 -22.93
CA GLU A 73 9.58 -23.31 -23.75
C GLU A 73 10.38 -24.29 -22.91
N VAL A 74 10.11 -25.59 -23.07
CA VAL A 74 10.84 -26.64 -22.36
C VAL A 74 12.11 -26.98 -23.15
N PRO A 75 13.31 -26.90 -22.54
CA PRO A 75 14.53 -27.29 -23.24
C PRO A 75 14.50 -28.79 -23.57
N ARG A 76 14.71 -29.11 -24.84
CA ARG A 76 14.75 -30.49 -25.33
C ARG A 76 16.13 -31.08 -25.11
N PHE A 77 16.34 -31.66 -23.93
CA PHE A 77 17.58 -32.34 -23.59
C PHE A 77 17.29 -33.82 -23.32
N TYR A 78 18.07 -34.70 -23.96
CA TYR A 78 17.98 -36.15 -23.76
C TYR A 78 19.39 -36.72 -23.68
N ASN A 79 19.72 -37.37 -22.56
CA ASN A 79 20.99 -38.06 -22.36
C ASN A 79 20.70 -39.47 -21.80
N PRO A 80 20.83 -40.53 -22.61
CA PRO A 80 20.59 -41.89 -22.14
C PRO A 80 21.69 -42.34 -21.17
N LEU A 81 21.32 -43.16 -20.20
CA LEU A 81 22.26 -43.77 -19.26
C LEU A 81 23.04 -44.90 -19.97
N THR A 82 24.34 -44.74 -20.11
CA THR A 82 25.22 -45.67 -20.85
C THR A 82 26.24 -46.37 -19.96
N THR A 83 25.95 -46.53 -18.67
CA THR A 83 26.85 -47.14 -17.67
C THR A 83 27.40 -48.52 -18.10
N ALA A 84 26.59 -49.36 -18.74
CA ALA A 84 27.02 -50.69 -19.19
C ALA A 84 27.97 -50.67 -20.39
N LEU A 85 28.00 -49.57 -21.15
CA LEU A 85 28.86 -49.39 -22.32
C LEU A 85 30.21 -48.76 -21.96
N GLN A 86 30.36 -48.26 -20.72
CA GLN A 86 31.57 -47.60 -20.27
C GLN A 86 32.59 -48.62 -19.72
N PRO A 87 33.90 -48.33 -19.84
CA PRO A 87 34.93 -49.11 -19.15
C PRO A 87 34.66 -49.19 -17.65
N ARG A 88 34.99 -50.32 -17.01
CA ARG A 88 34.75 -50.52 -15.57
C ARG A 88 35.46 -49.50 -14.67
N ASP A 89 36.50 -48.84 -15.19
CA ASP A 89 37.28 -47.84 -14.48
C ASP A 89 36.63 -46.44 -14.48
N GLN A 90 35.58 -46.22 -15.30
CA GLN A 90 34.96 -44.91 -15.46
C GLN A 90 33.51 -44.91 -15.02
N THR A 91 33.14 -43.92 -14.21
CA THR A 91 31.76 -43.69 -13.78
C THR A 91 31.04 -42.78 -14.77
N TRP A 92 29.75 -43.06 -15.01
CA TRP A 92 28.93 -42.23 -15.88
C TRP A 92 28.74 -40.84 -15.27
N GLN A 93 29.02 -39.80 -16.07
CA GLN A 93 28.87 -38.41 -15.66
C GLN A 93 27.62 -37.81 -16.29
N GLY A 94 26.67 -37.44 -15.44
CA GLY A 94 25.45 -36.74 -15.84
C GLY A 94 25.58 -35.23 -15.79
N MET A 95 24.45 -34.55 -16.02
CA MET A 95 24.36 -33.10 -15.80
C MET A 95 24.45 -32.81 -14.29
N LYS A 96 25.34 -31.90 -13.91
CA LYS A 96 25.47 -31.45 -12.51
C LYS A 96 24.25 -30.66 -12.07
N THR A 97 23.92 -30.75 -10.78
CA THR A 97 22.84 -29.94 -10.21
C THR A 97 23.27 -28.48 -10.13
N VAL A 98 22.29 -27.56 -10.08
CA VAL A 98 22.55 -26.13 -9.89
C VAL A 98 23.34 -25.87 -8.59
N ALA A 99 23.12 -26.70 -7.56
CA ALA A 99 23.84 -26.57 -6.29
C ALA A 99 25.32 -26.96 -6.40
N GLU A 100 25.63 -28.05 -7.10
CA GLU A 100 27.02 -28.49 -7.36
C GLU A 100 27.78 -27.45 -8.20
N LEU A 101 27.19 -27.03 -9.31
CA LEU A 101 27.77 -26.00 -10.18
C LEU A 101 28.10 -24.72 -9.41
N ARG A 102 27.20 -24.29 -8.52
CA ARG A 102 27.44 -23.11 -7.68
C ARG A 102 28.57 -23.30 -6.68
N ARG A 103 28.70 -24.49 -6.07
CA ARG A 103 29.81 -24.79 -5.15
C ARG A 103 31.15 -24.80 -5.89
N GLU A 104 31.22 -25.45 -7.05
CA GLU A 104 32.44 -25.51 -7.86
C GLU A 104 32.87 -24.13 -8.36
N HIS A 105 31.91 -23.32 -8.82
CA HIS A 105 32.17 -21.95 -9.27
C HIS A 105 32.19 -20.91 -8.16
N ASN A 106 32.08 -21.31 -6.88
CA ASN A 106 32.01 -20.41 -5.71
C ASN A 106 30.96 -19.29 -5.85
N LEU A 107 29.80 -19.60 -6.43
CA LEU A 107 28.69 -18.67 -6.65
C LEU A 107 27.66 -18.73 -5.52
N ALA A 108 27.33 -17.57 -4.95
CA ALA A 108 26.27 -17.45 -3.96
C ALA A 108 24.88 -17.68 -4.56
N ILE A 109 23.94 -18.10 -3.72
CA ILE A 109 22.53 -18.24 -4.10
C ILE A 109 21.92 -16.82 -4.24
N PRO A 110 21.26 -16.49 -5.37
CA PRO A 110 20.65 -15.18 -5.54
C PRO A 110 19.49 -15.05 -4.56
N PHE A 111 19.54 -13.99 -3.74
CA PHE A 111 18.57 -13.75 -2.68
C PHE A 111 18.04 -12.32 -2.77
N ASN A 112 16.73 -12.18 -2.98
CA ASN A 112 16.07 -10.88 -2.97
C ASN A 112 15.59 -10.54 -1.56
N LYS A 113 16.15 -9.47 -0.97
CA LYS A 113 15.81 -9.00 0.39
C LYS A 113 14.35 -8.58 0.53
N ASP A 114 13.71 -8.13 -0.56
CA ASP A 114 12.32 -7.70 -0.56
C ASP A 114 11.32 -8.87 -0.60
N SER A 115 11.79 -10.05 -1.01
CA SER A 115 10.98 -11.28 -1.01
C SER A 115 10.98 -12.00 0.35
N LEU A 116 11.82 -11.56 1.30
CA LEU A 116 11.86 -12.13 2.63
C LEU A 116 10.64 -11.70 3.45
N TYR A 117 9.85 -12.66 3.91
CA TYR A 117 8.73 -12.40 4.83
C TYR A 117 9.22 -11.81 6.14
N LYS A 118 8.55 -10.75 6.61
CA LYS A 118 8.86 -10.04 7.86
C LYS A 118 7.57 -9.88 8.69
N PRO A 119 7.65 -9.92 10.03
CA PRO A 119 6.51 -9.59 10.87
C PRO A 119 6.06 -8.13 10.63
N ILE A 120 4.75 -7.91 10.57
CA ILE A 120 4.16 -6.58 10.33
C ILE A 120 3.28 -6.20 11.52
N GLU A 121 3.68 -5.17 12.25
CA GLU A 121 2.86 -4.58 13.32
C GLU A 121 1.94 -3.50 12.74
N ARG A 122 0.62 -3.66 12.91
CA ARG A 122 -0.39 -2.75 12.37
C ARG A 122 -0.89 -1.81 13.47
N LYS A 123 -0.75 -0.50 13.24
CA LYS A 123 -1.33 0.53 14.13
C LYS A 123 -2.86 0.57 13.99
N PRO A 124 -3.61 0.83 15.08
CA PRO A 124 -5.05 0.99 15.02
C PRO A 124 -5.41 2.18 14.12
N LYS A 125 -6.36 1.97 13.20
CA LYS A 125 -6.74 2.97 12.22
C LYS A 125 -7.89 3.82 12.76
N LYS A 126 -7.62 5.09 13.09
CA LYS A 126 -8.63 6.10 13.41
C LYS A 126 -9.05 6.84 12.15
N PHE A 127 -10.35 6.87 11.86
CA PHE A 127 -10.90 7.59 10.72
C PHE A 127 -11.23 9.04 11.07
N ASN A 128 -11.25 9.90 10.05
CA ASN A 128 -11.67 11.29 10.22
C ASN A 128 -13.17 11.35 10.53
N PRO A 129 -13.62 12.34 11.33
CA PRO A 129 -15.04 12.55 11.57
C PRO A 129 -15.77 12.93 10.27
N LEU A 130 -17.08 12.70 10.24
CA LEU A 130 -17.94 13.08 9.11
C LEU A 130 -18.01 14.61 9.01
N VAL A 131 -17.70 15.15 7.83
CA VAL A 131 -17.80 16.59 7.54
C VAL A 131 -18.93 16.80 6.53
N ILE A 132 -20.00 17.45 6.98
CA ILE A 132 -21.17 17.76 6.13
C ILE A 132 -20.89 19.05 5.35
N PRO A 133 -21.13 19.09 4.02
CA PRO A 133 -21.02 20.32 3.25
C PRO A 133 -21.94 21.42 3.79
N LYS A 134 -21.45 22.66 3.86
CA LYS A 134 -22.20 23.81 4.40
C LYS A 134 -23.51 24.08 3.65
N SER A 135 -23.52 23.86 2.33
CA SER A 135 -24.71 23.99 1.49
C SER A 135 -25.80 22.99 1.90
N LEU A 136 -25.42 21.74 2.14
CA LEU A 136 -26.33 20.68 2.60
C LEU A 136 -26.83 21.02 4.01
N GLN A 137 -25.94 21.39 4.93
CA GLN A 137 -26.30 21.73 6.31
C GLN A 137 -27.31 22.89 6.40
N ALA A 138 -27.27 23.84 5.48
CA ALA A 138 -28.23 24.94 5.40
C ALA A 138 -29.62 24.49 4.92
N ALA A 139 -29.68 23.51 4.01
CA ALA A 139 -30.92 22.99 3.42
C ALA A 139 -31.61 21.92 4.28
N LEU A 140 -30.94 21.39 5.32
CA LEU A 140 -31.52 20.36 6.19
C LEU A 140 -32.74 20.90 6.96
N PRO A 141 -33.79 20.08 7.15
CA PRO A 141 -34.89 20.44 8.02
C PRO A 141 -34.39 20.61 9.47
N PHE A 142 -35.07 21.47 10.22
CA PHE A 142 -34.64 21.87 11.56
C PHE A 142 -34.38 20.68 12.50
N VAL A 143 -35.21 19.63 12.40
CA VAL A 143 -35.13 18.42 13.23
C VAL A 143 -33.80 17.69 13.05
N THR A 144 -33.27 17.62 11.83
CA THR A 144 -32.06 16.84 11.51
C THR A 144 -30.79 17.69 11.45
N LYS A 145 -30.88 19.00 11.72
CA LYS A 145 -29.73 19.91 11.63
C LYS A 145 -28.75 19.65 12.78
N SER A 146 -27.46 19.53 12.46
CA SER A 146 -26.43 19.32 13.49
C SER A 146 -26.32 20.53 14.41
N LYS A 147 -26.17 20.28 15.71
CA LYS A 147 -26.07 21.30 16.76
C LYS A 147 -24.60 21.53 17.12
N ASP A 148 -23.78 21.83 16.11
CA ASP A 148 -22.35 22.06 16.31
C ASP A 148 -22.12 23.50 16.79
N THR A 149 -21.84 23.66 18.08
CA THR A 149 -21.49 24.97 18.65
C THR A 149 -20.02 25.27 18.36
N PRO A 150 -19.68 26.37 17.65
CA PRO A 150 -18.29 26.71 17.41
C PRO A 150 -17.58 27.02 18.73
N SER A 151 -16.31 26.64 18.82
CA SER A 151 -15.49 27.00 19.98
C SER A 151 -15.40 28.52 20.10
N ARG A 152 -15.61 29.03 21.31
CA ARG A 152 -15.72 30.46 21.58
C ARG A 152 -14.33 31.10 21.56
N LYS A 153 -14.14 32.14 20.74
CA LYS A 153 -12.85 32.85 20.61
C LYS A 153 -12.50 33.75 21.80
N ARG A 154 -13.50 34.26 22.53
CA ARG A 154 -13.30 35.18 23.67
C ARG A 154 -13.71 34.48 24.96
N PRO A 155 -12.88 34.46 26.02
CA PRO A 155 -13.26 33.86 27.30
C PRO A 155 -14.50 34.56 27.86
N LEU A 156 -15.36 33.78 28.51
CA LEU A 156 -16.48 34.28 29.31
C LEU A 156 -15.96 35.14 30.48
N LEU A 157 -16.81 36.00 31.03
CA LEU A 157 -16.49 36.75 32.24
C LEU A 157 -16.13 35.82 33.40
N GLU A 158 -16.80 34.66 33.51
CA GLU A 158 -16.48 33.61 34.48
C GLU A 158 -15.05 33.07 34.32
N ASN A 159 -14.60 32.86 33.08
CA ASN A 159 -13.23 32.42 32.81
C ASN A 159 -12.19 33.55 32.97
N ARG A 160 -12.62 34.82 33.02
CA ARG A 160 -11.77 35.99 33.29
C ARG A 160 -11.64 36.28 34.78
N ARG A 161 -12.61 35.87 35.59
CA ARG A 161 -12.49 35.88 37.05
C ARG A 161 -11.47 34.82 37.45
N PRO A 162 -10.69 35.02 38.53
CA PRO A 162 -9.80 34.00 39.03
C PRO A 162 -10.61 32.75 39.34
N ALA A 163 -10.48 31.71 38.52
CA ALA A 163 -11.01 30.40 38.83
C ALA A 163 -10.27 29.89 40.06
N VAL A 164 -10.96 29.11 40.91
CA VAL A 164 -10.32 28.47 42.06
C VAL A 164 -9.23 27.55 41.52
N VAL A 165 -7.97 27.88 41.82
CA VAL A 165 -6.81 27.13 41.37
C VAL A 165 -6.64 25.96 42.34
N MET A 166 -6.78 24.73 41.85
CA MET A 166 -6.59 23.53 42.66
C MET A 166 -5.20 23.51 43.30
N GLU A 167 -5.16 23.10 44.56
CA GLU A 167 -3.92 22.90 45.31
C GLU A 167 -3.12 21.71 44.74
N PRO A 168 -1.81 21.61 45.02
CA PRO A 168 -0.97 20.55 44.48
C PRO A 168 -1.48 19.13 44.78
N ASP A 169 -2.05 18.90 45.96
CA ASP A 169 -2.56 17.58 46.35
C ASP A 169 -3.92 17.26 45.72
N GLU A 170 -4.82 18.24 45.61
CA GLU A 170 -6.07 18.10 44.87
C GLU A 170 -5.82 17.77 43.39
N ARG A 171 -4.80 18.38 42.77
CA ARG A 171 -4.38 18.05 41.40
C ARG A 171 -3.93 16.60 41.27
N LYS A 172 -3.17 16.08 42.25
CA LYS A 172 -2.73 14.68 42.27
C LYS A 172 -3.92 13.72 42.38
N VAL A 173 -4.86 14.02 43.28
CA VAL A 173 -6.08 13.22 43.46
C VAL A 173 -6.92 13.24 42.19
N HIS A 174 -7.12 14.41 41.59
CA HIS A 174 -7.87 14.54 40.33
C HIS A 174 -7.22 13.75 39.19
N ALA A 175 -5.89 13.85 39.03
CA ALA A 175 -5.16 13.07 38.03
C ALA A 175 -5.29 11.55 38.25
N LEU A 176 -5.21 11.09 39.50
CA LEU A 176 -5.40 9.68 39.85
C LEU A 176 -6.80 9.20 39.44
N VAL A 177 -7.85 9.98 39.76
CA VAL A 177 -9.23 9.64 39.38
C VAL A 177 -9.38 9.58 37.86
N GLN A 178 -8.79 10.51 37.11
CA GLN A 178 -8.79 10.49 35.65
C GLN A 178 -8.09 9.22 35.09
N HIS A 179 -6.95 8.84 35.64
CA HIS A 179 -6.25 7.61 35.23
C HIS A 179 -7.08 6.36 35.52
N LEU A 180 -7.70 6.26 36.70
CA LEU A 180 -8.56 5.13 37.05
C LEU A 180 -9.79 5.04 36.13
N GLN A 181 -10.40 6.18 35.79
CA GLN A 181 -11.50 6.22 34.83
C GLN A 181 -11.06 5.78 33.44
N LEU A 182 -9.88 6.21 32.97
CA LEU A 182 -9.33 5.81 31.68
C LEU A 182 -9.04 4.31 31.63
N ILE A 183 -8.36 3.77 32.64
CA ILE A 183 -8.09 2.32 32.76
C ILE A 183 -9.40 1.53 32.78
N ARG A 184 -10.42 2.00 33.52
CA ARG A 184 -11.74 1.36 33.54
C ARG A 184 -12.39 1.39 32.15
N SER A 185 -12.30 2.49 31.42
CA SER A 185 -12.89 2.63 30.09
C SER A 185 -12.18 1.82 29.01
N GLU A 186 -10.88 1.54 29.19
CA GLU A 186 -10.09 0.70 28.27
C GLU A 186 -10.27 -0.79 28.58
N LYS A 187 -10.50 -1.13 29.85
CA LYS A 187 -10.70 -2.52 30.31
C LYS A 187 -12.09 -3.08 29.99
N VAL A 188 -13.11 -2.23 29.90
CA VAL A 188 -14.50 -2.60 29.53
C VAL A 188 -14.63 -2.62 28.02
#